data_AF-A0A8D9CMQ4-F1
#
_entry.id   AF-A0A8D9CMQ4-F1
#
_cell.length_a   1.000
_cell.length_b   1.000
_cell.length_c   1.000
_cell.angle_alpha   90.00
_cell.angle_beta   90.00
_cell.angle_gamma   90.00
#
_symmetry.space_group_name_H-M   'P 1'
#
loop_
_entity.id
_entity.type
_entity.pdbx_description
1 polymer ?
#
loop_
_entity_poly.entity_id
_entity_poly.type
_entity_poly.pdbx_seq_one_letter_code
_entity_poly.pdbx_strand_id
1 'polypeptide(L)'
;MLEYGLELLMHTMCVSSNSMLQSNNRETFRFPRSLYNCETLETLKLRAWVLVDVPSQACLKSLRTLHLRYVDYKDHSSFPNLLSGCPNLENLLLCHNQYYGQIFTIAVPSLRTLTIYDYNDGQDFVGYVINALL
;
A
#
# COMPACT_ATOMS: atom_id res chain seq x y z
N MET A 1 22.20 -6.61 -7.32
CA MET A 1 21.14 -7.45 -7.93
C MET A 1 20.20 -7.78 -6.77
N LEU A 2 19.07 -7.09 -6.66
CA LEU A 2 18.21 -7.20 -5.48
C LEU A 2 17.30 -8.43 -5.64
N GLU A 3 17.45 -9.40 -4.75
CA GLU A 3 16.54 -10.53 -4.62
C GLU A 3 15.24 -10.06 -3.96
N TYR A 4 14.34 -9.49 -4.77
CA TYR A 4 12.94 -9.39 -4.38
C TYR A 4 12.35 -10.80 -4.40
N GLY A 5 11.94 -11.32 -3.24
CA GLY A 5 11.12 -12.52 -3.18
C GLY A 5 9.75 -12.24 -3.79
N LEU A 6 9.67 -12.27 -5.13
CA LEU A 6 8.43 -12.12 -5.89
C LEU A 6 7.76 -13.48 -5.98
N GLU A 7 6.82 -13.75 -5.09
CA GLU A 7 5.95 -14.91 -5.23
C GLU A 7 4.74 -14.49 -6.07
N LEU A 8 4.83 -14.77 -7.37
CA LEU A 8 3.76 -14.55 -8.37
C LEU A 8 2.95 -15.84 -8.49
N LEU A 9 1.95 -16.01 -7.64
CA LEU A 9 0.82 -16.87 -7.97
C LEU A 9 -0.18 -15.99 -8.74
N MET A 10 -0.81 -16.49 -9.80
CA MET A 10 -1.68 -15.68 -10.69
C MET A 10 -2.84 -14.93 -9.99
N HIS A 11 -3.07 -15.17 -8.70
CA HIS A 11 -4.09 -14.57 -7.83
C HIS A 11 -3.53 -13.73 -6.68
N THR A 12 -2.22 -13.84 -6.38
CA THR A 12 -1.61 -13.18 -5.22
C THR A 12 -0.18 -12.76 -5.54
N MET A 13 0.11 -11.48 -5.33
CA MET A 13 1.47 -10.94 -5.34
C MET A 13 1.88 -10.59 -3.91
N CYS A 14 3.01 -11.15 -3.49
CA CYS A 14 3.71 -10.73 -2.27
C CYS A 14 5.03 -10.08 -2.66
N VAL A 15 5.29 -8.88 -2.14
CA VAL A 15 6.59 -8.20 -2.24
C VAL A 15 7.10 -8.01 -0.82
N SER A 16 8.26 -8.61 -0.53
CA SER A 16 8.95 -8.42 0.74
C SER A 16 10.43 -8.12 0.53
N SER A 17 10.95 -7.18 1.33
CA SER A 17 12.38 -6.89 1.39
C SER A 17 13.00 -7.63 2.57
N ASN A 18 14.14 -8.29 2.35
CA ASN A 18 14.89 -9.01 3.38
C ASN A 18 15.91 -8.14 4.15
N SER A 19 16.02 -6.85 3.85
CA SER A 19 17.01 -5.98 4.47
C SER A 19 16.50 -5.36 5.78
N MET A 20 17.07 -5.81 6.91
CA MET A 20 16.94 -5.23 8.26
C MET A 20 17.73 -3.92 8.46
N LEU A 21 18.39 -3.38 7.42
CA LEU A 21 19.31 -2.26 7.56
C LEU A 21 18.59 -0.94 7.30
N GLN A 22 18.40 -0.15 8.37
CA GLN A 22 17.96 1.25 8.38
C GLN A 22 19.00 2.17 7.71
N SER A 23 19.34 1.94 6.43
CA SER A 23 20.06 2.94 5.67
C SER A 23 19.06 4.01 5.23
N ASN A 24 19.40 5.30 5.38
CA ASN A 24 18.56 6.44 4.97
C ASN A 24 18.21 6.47 3.46
N ASN A 25 18.64 5.48 2.68
CA ASN A 25 18.24 5.28 1.30
C ASN A 25 17.11 4.24 1.22
N ARG A 26 15.87 4.68 1.45
CA ARG A 26 14.68 3.87 1.19
C ARG A 26 14.62 3.55 -0.31
N GLU A 27 14.64 2.28 -0.67
CA GLU A 27 14.49 1.88 -2.08
C GLU A 27 13.06 2.21 -2.55
N THR A 28 12.94 2.75 -3.77
CA THR A 28 11.62 3.07 -4.34
C THR A 28 11.03 1.82 -4.99
N PHE A 29 9.91 1.35 -4.45
CA PHE A 29 9.10 0.34 -5.13
C PHE A 29 8.19 1.04 -6.15
N ARG A 30 8.56 0.92 -7.42
CA ARG A 30 7.69 1.28 -8.53
C ARG A 30 6.93 0.05 -8.96
N PHE A 31 5.62 0.17 -8.89
CA PHE A 31 4.72 -0.80 -9.48
C PHE A 31 5.08 -1.03 -10.97
N PRO A 32 5.34 -2.28 -11.40
CA PRO A 32 5.62 -2.55 -12.80
C PRO A 32 4.36 -2.29 -13.63
N ARG A 33 4.54 -1.83 -14.88
CA ARG A 33 3.41 -1.52 -15.77
C ARG A 33 2.45 -2.70 -15.97
N SER A 34 2.97 -3.93 -15.92
CA SER A 34 2.18 -5.15 -16.00
C SER A 34 1.17 -5.29 -14.86
N LEU A 35 1.44 -4.74 -13.68
CA LEU A 35 0.50 -4.81 -12.56
C LEU A 35 -0.75 -3.98 -12.82
N TYR A 36 -0.60 -2.80 -13.43
CA TYR A 36 -1.72 -1.90 -13.72
C TYR A 36 -2.71 -2.44 -14.76
N ASN A 37 -2.26 -3.41 -15.56
CA ASN A 37 -3.10 -4.08 -16.56
C ASN A 37 -3.45 -5.51 -16.13
N CYS A 38 -3.12 -5.89 -14.89
CA CYS A 38 -3.37 -7.24 -14.41
C CYS A 38 -4.84 -7.42 -14.04
N GLU A 39 -5.55 -8.19 -14.85
CA GLU A 39 -6.98 -8.48 -14.66
C GLU A 39 -7.23 -9.66 -13.70
N THR A 40 -6.19 -10.32 -13.19
CA THR A 40 -6.33 -11.49 -12.32
C THR A 40 -5.81 -11.27 -10.90
N LEU A 41 -5.12 -10.16 -10.65
CA LEU A 41 -4.54 -9.90 -9.33
C LEU A 41 -5.62 -9.52 -8.32
N GLU A 42 -6.02 -10.47 -7.49
CA GLU A 42 -7.04 -10.25 -6.45
C GLU A 42 -6.43 -9.80 -5.12
N THR A 43 -5.18 -10.21 -4.84
CA THR A 43 -4.51 -9.92 -3.58
C THR A 43 -3.11 -9.35 -3.80
N LEU A 44 -2.85 -8.19 -3.20
CA LEU A 44 -1.54 -7.56 -3.17
C LEU A 44 -1.10 -7.35 -1.73
N LYS A 45 0.05 -7.92 -1.38
CA LYS A 45 0.67 -7.76 -0.06
C LYS A 45 2.04 -7.13 -0.24
N LEU A 46 2.19 -5.90 0.22
CA LEU A 46 3.46 -5.20 0.29
C LEU A 46 3.92 -5.18 1.74
N ARG A 47 5.06 -5.81 2.03
CA ARG A 47 5.71 -5.81 3.34
C ARG A 47 7.18 -5.45 3.18
N ALA A 48 7.48 -4.16 3.10
CA ALA A 48 8.83 -3.72 2.79
C ALA A 48 9.04 -2.26 3.21
N TRP A 49 10.26 -1.92 3.63
CA TRP A 49 10.73 -0.55 3.90
C TRP A 49 10.99 0.22 2.61
N VAL A 50 9.98 0.30 1.75
CA VAL A 50 10.07 0.87 0.40
C VAL A 50 9.20 2.09 0.24
N LEU A 51 9.66 3.03 -0.58
CA LEU A 51 8.88 4.18 -1.00
C LEU A 51 7.96 3.79 -2.17
N VAL A 52 6.66 3.78 -1.93
CA VAL A 52 5.64 3.45 -2.92
C VAL A 52 5.37 4.69 -3.79
N ASP A 53 5.66 4.58 -5.09
CA ASP A 53 5.39 5.60 -6.11
C ASP A 53 4.31 5.08 -7.07
N VAL A 54 3.08 5.54 -6.88
CA VAL A 54 1.92 5.13 -7.69
C VAL A 54 1.66 6.18 -8.77
N PRO A 55 1.78 5.85 -10.06
CA PRO A 55 1.37 6.75 -11.12
C PRO A 55 -0.15 6.88 -11.12
N SER A 56 -0.64 8.09 -11.36
CA SER A 56 -2.06 8.49 -11.31
C SER A 56 -3.01 7.71 -12.24
N GLN A 57 -2.49 6.88 -13.15
CA GLN A 57 -3.24 6.13 -14.15
C GLN A 57 -3.32 4.62 -13.85
N ALA A 58 -2.76 4.17 -12.74
CA ALA A 58 -2.78 2.77 -12.32
C ALA A 58 -4.20 2.30 -11.97
N CYS A 59 -4.69 1.19 -12.54
CA CYS A 59 -6.00 0.63 -12.21
C CYS A 59 -5.94 -0.88 -11.93
N LEU A 60 -5.91 -1.25 -10.65
CA LEU A 60 -5.92 -2.63 -10.18
C LEU A 60 -7.37 -3.11 -10.04
N LYS A 61 -8.07 -3.26 -11.17
CA LYS A 61 -9.53 -3.50 -11.21
C LYS A 61 -9.97 -4.76 -10.49
N SER A 62 -9.17 -5.81 -10.50
CA SER A 62 -9.51 -7.10 -9.89
C SER A 62 -9.10 -7.21 -8.43
N LEU A 63 -8.39 -6.20 -7.91
CA LEU A 63 -7.85 -6.24 -6.55
C LEU A 63 -8.96 -6.11 -5.52
N ARG A 64 -9.09 -7.13 -4.68
CA ARG A 64 -10.03 -7.21 -3.55
C ARG A 64 -9.34 -7.07 -2.20
N THR A 65 -8.06 -7.41 -2.11
CA THR A 65 -7.30 -7.40 -0.86
C THR A 65 -5.98 -6.66 -1.02
N LEU A 66 -5.77 -5.62 -0.22
CA LEU A 66 -4.56 -4.82 -0.18
C LEU A 66 -3.99 -4.79 1.24
N HIS A 67 -2.80 -5.35 1.42
CA HIS A 67 -2.06 -5.25 2.68
C HIS A 67 -0.81 -4.41 2.49
N LEU A 68 -0.69 -3.35 3.29
CA LEU A 68 0.43 -2.42 3.28
C LEU A 68 1.08 -2.45 4.67
N ARG A 69 2.29 -3.00 4.76
CA ARG A 69 3.03 -3.17 6.01
C ARG A 69 4.41 -2.56 5.90
N TYR A 70 4.70 -1.61 6.77
CA TYR A 70 6.00 -0.92 6.85
C TYR A 70 6.44 -0.24 5.54
N VAL A 71 5.49 0.06 4.66
CA VAL A 71 5.71 0.83 3.44
C VAL A 71 5.79 2.32 3.77
N ASP A 72 6.37 3.12 2.88
CA ASP A 72 6.37 4.58 2.86
C ASP A 72 5.72 5.13 1.59
N TYR A 73 5.26 6.37 1.60
CA TYR A 73 4.65 7.01 0.43
C TYR A 73 5.47 8.21 -0.02
N LYS A 74 5.58 8.39 -1.35
CA LYS A 74 6.37 9.48 -1.94
C LYS A 74 5.87 10.87 -1.56
N ASP A 75 4.55 11.04 -1.49
CA ASP A 75 3.91 12.30 -1.17
C ASP A 75 2.50 12.08 -0.60
N HIS A 76 1.84 13.18 -0.20
CA HIS A 76 0.48 13.16 0.35
C HIS A 76 -0.59 12.63 -0.63
N SER A 77 -0.31 12.63 -1.94
CA SER A 77 -1.24 12.15 -2.97
C SER A 77 -1.10 10.65 -3.27
N SER A 78 0.05 10.07 -2.93
CA SER A 78 0.40 8.70 -3.29
C SER A 78 -0.53 7.65 -2.67
N PHE A 79 -0.88 7.79 -1.39
CA PHE A 79 -1.83 6.88 -0.73
C PHE A 79 -3.26 7.02 -1.27
N PRO A 80 -3.85 8.23 -1.39
CA PRO A 80 -5.12 8.41 -2.07
C PRO A 80 -5.15 7.87 -3.51
N ASN A 81 -4.09 8.09 -4.28
CA ASN A 81 -3.97 7.59 -5.66
C ASN A 81 -3.90 6.05 -5.71
N LEU A 82 -3.25 5.41 -4.74
CA LEU A 82 -3.25 3.96 -4.63
C LEU A 82 -4.67 3.43 -4.40
N LEU A 83 -5.42 4.03 -3.48
CA LEU A 83 -6.78 3.62 -3.17
C LEU A 83 -7.75 3.88 -4.33
N SER A 84 -7.64 5.04 -5.00
CA SER A 84 -8.48 5.35 -6.16
C SER A 84 -8.21 4.42 -7.36
N GLY A 85 -6.99 3.89 -7.47
CA GLY A 85 -6.64 2.86 -8.43
C GLY A 85 -7.22 1.47 -8.14
N CYS A 86 -7.85 1.25 -6.99
CA CYS A 86 -8.38 -0.05 -6.56
C CYS A 86 -9.92 -0.02 -6.38
N PRO A 87 -10.71 0.09 -7.46
CA PRO A 87 -12.15 0.36 -7.38
C PRO A 87 -12.98 -0.73 -6.68
N ASN A 88 -12.51 -1.98 -6.69
CA ASN A 88 -13.20 -3.14 -6.11
C ASN A 88 -12.58 -3.63 -4.81
N LEU A 89 -11.82 -2.78 -4.12
CA LEU A 89 -11.10 -3.14 -2.90
C LEU A 89 -12.06 -3.41 -1.74
N GLU A 90 -12.05 -4.63 -1.21
CA GLU A 90 -12.91 -5.08 -0.11
C GLU A 90 -12.18 -5.14 1.23
N ASN A 91 -10.89 -5.48 1.22
CA ASN A 91 -10.10 -5.71 2.43
C ASN A 91 -8.84 -4.84 2.40
N LEU A 92 -8.73 -3.92 3.36
CA LEU A 92 -7.56 -3.06 3.54
C LEU A 92 -6.91 -3.33 4.90
N LEU A 93 -5.63 -3.68 4.87
CA LEU A 93 -4.80 -3.78 6.07
C LEU A 93 -3.66 -2.76 5.99
N LEU A 94 -3.58 -1.91 7.01
CA LEU A 94 -2.51 -0.94 7.20
C LEU A 94 -1.71 -1.32 8.45
N CYS A 95 -0.39 -1.30 8.33
CA CYS A 95 0.53 -1.50 9.45
C CYS A 95 1.67 -0.49 9.34
N HIS A 96 1.66 0.51 10.21
CA HIS A 96 2.59 1.64 10.19
C HIS A 96 3.41 1.65 11.47
N ASN A 97 4.70 2.02 11.34
CA ASN A 97 5.60 2.17 12.48
C ASN A 97 6.03 3.62 12.73
N GLN A 98 6.25 4.42 11.69
CA GLN A 98 6.77 5.79 11.82
C GLN A 98 6.30 6.69 10.66
N TYR A 99 5.37 7.59 10.92
CA TYR A 99 4.93 8.62 9.96
C TYR A 99 4.74 9.98 10.62
N TYR A 100 5.32 11.00 10.01
CA TYR A 100 5.28 12.38 10.49
C TYR A 100 4.36 13.22 9.60
N GLY A 101 3.38 13.90 10.20
CA GLY A 101 2.62 14.99 9.56
C GLY A 101 1.64 14.59 8.45
N GLN A 102 1.28 13.30 8.32
CA GLN A 102 0.37 12.83 7.27
C GLN A 102 -0.97 12.36 7.85
N ILE A 103 -2.05 12.83 7.23
CA ILE A 103 -3.40 12.28 7.41
C ILE A 103 -3.64 11.21 6.34
N PHE A 104 -4.07 10.03 6.76
CA PHE A 104 -4.45 8.96 5.84
C PHE A 104 -5.96 8.98 5.61
N THR A 105 -6.37 9.51 4.45
CA THR A 105 -7.78 9.49 4.03
C THR A 105 -8.10 8.17 3.33
N ILE A 106 -9.01 7.41 3.92
CA ILE A 106 -9.52 6.14 3.40
C ILE A 106 -10.93 6.40 2.87
N ALA A 107 -11.04 6.54 1.55
CA ALA A 107 -12.30 6.76 0.85
C ALA A 107 -12.47 5.69 -0.24
N VAL A 108 -12.93 4.51 0.17
CA VAL A 108 -13.07 3.32 -0.69
C VAL A 108 -14.49 2.77 -0.52
N PRO A 109 -15.42 3.08 -1.45
CA PRO A 109 -16.83 2.69 -1.31
C PRO A 109 -17.07 1.18 -1.25
N SER A 110 -16.18 0.39 -1.83
CA SER A 110 -16.26 -1.08 -1.86
C SER A 110 -15.71 -1.76 -0.59
N LEU A 111 -15.16 -0.98 0.35
CA LEU A 111 -14.45 -1.52 1.50
C LEU A 111 -15.40 -2.19 2.49
N ARG A 112 -15.12 -3.45 2.83
CA ARG A 112 -15.87 -4.28 3.79
C ARG A 112 -15.11 -4.48 5.09
N THR A 113 -13.80 -4.56 5.03
CA THR A 113 -12.95 -4.78 6.19
C THR A 113 -11.76 -3.83 6.15
N LEU A 114 -11.60 -3.09 7.25
CA LEU A 114 -10.46 -2.24 7.52
C LEU A 114 -9.77 -2.74 8.78
N THR A 115 -8.46 -2.99 8.69
CA THR A 115 -7.62 -3.33 9.84
C THR A 115 -6.42 -2.39 9.88
N ILE A 116 -6.24 -1.72 11.02
CA ILE A 116 -5.13 -0.79 11.23
C ILE A 116 -4.33 -1.29 12.44
N TYR A 117 -3.04 -1.56 12.21
CA TYR A 117 -2.05 -1.75 13.25
C TYR A 117 -1.19 -0.50 13.31
N ASP A 118 -1.42 0.33 14.32
CA ASP A 118 -0.67 1.55 14.51
C ASP A 118 0.29 1.40 15.68
N TYR A 119 1.59 1.45 15.37
CA TYR A 119 2.66 1.45 16.36
C TYR A 119 3.35 2.82 16.45
N ASN A 120 2.78 3.87 15.85
CA ASN A 120 3.32 5.21 15.98
C ASN A 120 3.19 5.69 17.44
N ASP A 121 4.32 5.88 18.09
CA ASP A 121 4.48 6.55 19.39
C ASP A 121 4.95 8.02 19.24
N GLY A 122 5.15 8.48 17.99
CA GLY A 122 5.63 9.82 17.64
C GLY A 122 4.55 10.90 17.73
N GLN A 123 4.95 12.11 18.15
CA GLN A 123 4.05 13.25 18.40
C GLN A 123 3.40 13.84 17.14
N ASP A 124 3.89 13.52 15.95
CA ASP A 124 3.48 14.17 14.69
C ASP A 124 2.50 13.35 13.84
N PHE A 125 2.03 12.19 14.32
CA PHE A 125 1.00 11.43 13.60
C PHE A 125 -0.38 12.09 13.77
N VAL A 126 -0.99 12.49 12.66
CA VAL A 126 -2.23 13.30 12.69
C VAL A 126 -3.50 12.44 12.70
N GLY A 127 -3.44 11.18 12.24
CA GLY A 127 -4.56 10.25 12.30
C GLY A 127 -5.06 9.73 10.96
N TYR A 128 -6.16 8.97 11.02
CA TYR A 128 -6.88 8.45 9.85
C TYR A 128 -8.22 9.15 9.71
N VAL A 129 -8.59 9.48 8.46
CA VAL A 129 -9.94 9.95 8.11
C VAL A 129 -10.61 8.84 7.32
N ILE A 130 -11.67 8.26 7.87
CA ILE A 130 -12.40 7.14 7.25
C ILE A 130 -13.71 7.67 6.69
N ASN A 131 -13.79 7.76 5.37
CA ASN A 131 -14.99 8.16 4.64
C ASN A 131 -15.71 6.89 4.16
N ALA A 132 -16.49 6.28 5.05
CA ALA A 132 -17.43 5.23 4.68
C ALA A 132 -18.70 5.88 4.13
N LEU A 133 -19.04 5.62 2.86
CA LEU A 133 -20.35 5.95 2.34
C LEU A 133 -21.34 4.93 2.94
N LEU A 134 -22.17 5.38 3.88
CA LEU A 134 -23.35 4.66 4.36
C LEU A 134 -24.48 4.74 3.32
#